data_AF-A0A7Y5J2C6-F1
#
_entry.id   AF-A0A7Y5J2C6-F1
#
_cell.length_a   1.000
_cell.length_b   1.000
_cell.length_c   1.000
_cell.angle_alpha   90.00
_cell.angle_beta   90.00
_cell.angle_gamma   90.00
#
_symmetry.space_group_name_H-M   'P 1'
#
loop_
_entity.id
_entity.type
_entity.pdbx_description
1 polymer ?
#
loop_
_entity_poly.entity_id
_entity_poly.type
_entity_poly.pdbx_seq_one_letter_code
_entity_poly.pdbx_strand_id
1 'polypeptide(L)'
;MRNKLFQDVLEQVPEHTRFFVGKYTDIIDRIYELMEERGYTEKDLADKSGKAALAISEENGLSLRTIAELEVALGGEIISIPGGGKNMEDGGK
;
A
#
# COMPACT_ATOMS: atom_id res chain seq x y z
N MET A 1 -25.69 -18.69 -9.79
CA MET A 1 -24.88 -19.93 -9.80
C MET A 1 -23.47 -19.55 -10.16
N ARG A 2 -22.47 -19.90 -9.35
CA ARG A 2 -21.06 -19.63 -9.69
C ARG A 2 -20.66 -20.60 -10.81
N ASN A 3 -20.14 -20.09 -11.92
CA ASN A 3 -19.73 -20.90 -13.08
C ASN A 3 -18.63 -21.89 -12.65
N LYS A 4 -18.76 -23.19 -12.95
CA LYS A 4 -17.75 -24.21 -12.61
C LYS A 4 -16.36 -23.83 -13.12
N LEU A 5 -16.29 -23.30 -14.34
CA LEU A 5 -15.04 -22.83 -14.95
C LEU A 5 -14.36 -21.76 -14.09
N PHE A 6 -15.12 -20.90 -13.43
CA PHE A 6 -14.57 -19.86 -12.56
C PHE A 6 -14.00 -20.42 -11.26
N GLN A 7 -14.62 -21.48 -10.71
CA GLN A 7 -14.12 -22.15 -9.50
C GLN A 7 -12.83 -22.93 -9.80
N ASP A 8 -12.80 -23.66 -10.90
CA ASP A 8 -11.63 -24.44 -11.32
C ASP A 8 -10.41 -23.51 -11.55
N VAL A 9 -10.63 -22.30 -12.04
CA VAL A 9 -9.58 -21.27 -12.19
C VAL A 9 -9.10 -20.74 -10.84
N LEU A 10 -10.01 -20.47 -9.90
CA LEU A 10 -9.66 -20.00 -8.55
C LEU A 10 -8.87 -21.05 -7.75
N GLU A 11 -9.22 -22.32 -7.88
CA GLU A 11 -8.53 -23.44 -7.22
C GLU A 11 -7.09 -23.61 -7.72
N GLN A 12 -6.82 -23.24 -8.98
CA GLN A 12 -5.48 -23.30 -9.58
C GLN A 12 -4.60 -22.08 -9.25
N VAL A 13 -5.15 -21.03 -8.63
CA VAL A 13 -4.34 -19.88 -8.22
C VAL A 13 -3.33 -20.33 -7.16
N PRO A 14 -2.03 -20.04 -7.34
CA PRO A 14 -1.04 -20.37 -6.32
C PRO A 14 -1.35 -19.66 -4.99
N GLU A 15 -1.06 -20.33 -3.87
CA GLU A 15 -1.36 -19.80 -2.54
C GLU A 15 -0.66 -18.46 -2.27
N HIS A 16 0.60 -18.33 -2.68
CA HIS A 16 1.35 -17.07 -2.56
C HIS A 16 0.69 -15.91 -3.32
N THR A 17 0.03 -16.19 -4.45
CA THR A 17 -0.70 -15.18 -5.22
C THR A 17 -1.92 -14.67 -4.45
N ARG A 18 -2.66 -15.56 -3.78
CA ARG A 18 -3.78 -15.15 -2.91
C ARG A 18 -3.30 -14.28 -1.75
N PHE A 19 -2.21 -14.68 -1.08
CA PHE A 19 -1.62 -13.89 0.00
C PHE A 19 -1.11 -12.53 -0.48
N PHE A 20 -0.44 -12.50 -1.63
CA PHE A 20 0.04 -11.26 -2.24
C PHE A 20 -1.10 -10.30 -2.53
N VAL A 21 -2.16 -10.75 -3.21
CA VAL A 21 -3.31 -9.90 -3.53
C VAL A 21 -3.96 -9.36 -2.26
N GLY A 22 -4.18 -10.20 -1.25
CA GLY A 22 -4.75 -9.75 0.02
C GLY A 22 -3.89 -8.67 0.69
N LYS A 23 -2.58 -8.92 0.82
CA LYS A 23 -1.64 -7.95 1.40
C LYS A 23 -1.53 -6.67 0.59
N TYR A 24 -1.56 -6.77 -0.74
CA TYR A 24 -1.53 -5.62 -1.62
C TYR A 24 -2.77 -4.76 -1.44
N THR A 25 -3.96 -5.36 -1.40
CA THR A 25 -5.21 -4.65 -1.11
C THR A 25 -5.18 -3.98 0.26
N ASP A 26 -4.73 -4.68 1.31
CA ASP A 26 -4.58 -4.09 2.66
C ASP A 26 -3.71 -2.82 2.64
N ILE A 27 -2.61 -2.83 1.86
CA ILE A 27 -1.69 -1.69 1.72
C ILE A 27 -2.36 -0.51 1.00
N ILE A 28 -3.10 -0.79 -0.08
CA ILE A 28 -3.83 0.24 -0.83
C ILE A 28 -4.91 0.89 0.04
N ASP A 29 -5.69 0.08 0.75
CA ASP A 29 -6.72 0.59 1.66
C ASP A 29 -6.09 1.49 2.74
N ARG A 30 -4.95 1.09 3.32
CA ARG A 30 -4.25 1.92 4.31
C ARG A 30 -3.75 3.25 3.74
N ILE A 31 -3.31 3.28 2.49
CA ILE A 31 -2.92 4.53 1.82
C ILE A 31 -4.14 5.45 1.70
N TYR A 32 -5.29 4.93 1.28
CA TYR A 32 -6.51 5.73 1.17
C TYR A 32 -7.01 6.23 2.53
N GLU A 33 -6.95 5.40 3.58
CA GLU A 33 -7.26 5.83 4.96
C GLU A 33 -6.38 7.01 5.38
N LEU A 34 -5.07 6.93 5.17
CA LEU A 34 -4.14 8.02 5.49
C LEU A 34 -4.43 9.29 4.67
N MET A 35 -4.84 9.15 3.41
CA MET A 35 -5.25 10.29 2.59
C MET A 35 -6.53 10.93 3.16
N GLU A 36 -7.53 10.15 3.52
CA GLU A 36 -8.77 10.63 4.13
C GLU A 36 -8.52 11.33 5.47
N GLU A 37 -7.71 10.73 6.36
CA GLU A 37 -7.30 11.30 7.66
C GLU A 37 -6.63 12.68 7.50
N ARG A 38 -5.88 12.86 6.40
CA ARG A 38 -5.15 14.09 6.08
C ARG A 38 -5.93 15.08 5.21
N GLY A 39 -7.10 14.69 4.70
CA GLY A 39 -7.88 15.47 3.75
C GLY A 39 -7.18 15.66 2.40
N TYR A 40 -6.37 14.69 1.97
CA TYR A 40 -5.64 14.73 0.70
C TYR A 40 -6.45 14.13 -0.44
N THR A 41 -6.41 14.78 -1.59
CA THR A 41 -6.87 14.21 -2.85
C THR A 41 -5.74 13.40 -3.51
N GLU A 42 -6.08 12.57 -4.50
CA GLU A 42 -5.08 11.87 -5.31
C GLU A 42 -4.10 12.84 -6.00
N LYS A 43 -4.58 14.03 -6.38
CA LYS A 43 -3.74 15.09 -6.92
C LYS A 43 -2.74 15.60 -5.88
N ASP A 44 -3.18 15.81 -4.65
CA ASP A 44 -2.29 16.26 -3.57
C ASP A 44 -1.21 15.20 -3.27
N LEU A 45 -1.56 13.92 -3.35
CA LEU A 45 -0.59 12.84 -3.19
C LEU A 45 0.43 12.83 -4.33
N ALA A 46 -0.01 13.02 -5.58
CA ALA A 46 0.88 13.14 -6.73
C ALA A 46 1.82 14.35 -6.62
N ASP A 47 1.32 15.50 -6.15
CA ASP A 47 2.13 16.70 -5.96
C ASP A 47 3.14 16.53 -4.81
N LYS A 48 2.80 15.78 -3.75
CA LYS A 48 3.66 15.54 -2.57
C LYS A 48 4.72 14.45 -2.77
N SER A 49 4.38 13.40 -3.51
CA SER A 49 5.21 12.18 -3.62
C SER A 49 5.76 11.94 -5.04
N GLY A 50 5.34 12.76 -6.01
CA GLY A 50 5.82 12.73 -7.39
C GLY A 50 5.58 11.37 -8.04
N LYS A 51 6.68 10.66 -8.33
CA LYS A 51 6.63 9.34 -8.98
C LYS A 51 6.03 8.25 -8.09
N ALA A 52 6.06 8.41 -6.77
CA ALA A 52 5.56 7.38 -5.86
C ALA A 52 4.03 7.24 -5.89
N ALA A 53 3.29 8.34 -6.12
CA ALA A 53 1.84 8.28 -6.32
C ALA A 53 1.44 7.50 -7.59
N LEU A 54 2.23 7.60 -8.65
CA LEU A 54 1.94 6.92 -9.93
C LEU A 54 2.03 5.40 -9.78
N ALA A 55 2.87 4.91 -8.87
CA ALA A 55 3.07 3.48 -8.63
C ALA A 55 1.84 2.77 -8.05
N ILE A 56 0.90 3.50 -7.42
CA ILE A 56 -0.38 2.94 -6.97
C ILE A 56 -1.22 2.47 -8.18
N SER A 57 -1.06 3.14 -9.32
CA SER A 57 -1.78 2.87 -10.56
C SER A 57 -1.04 1.94 -11.54
N GLU A 58 0.22 1.60 -11.26
CA GLU A 58 1.04 0.78 -12.16
C GLU A 58 0.85 -0.72 -11.92
N GLU A 59 0.77 -1.51 -13.00
CA GLU A 59 0.64 -2.98 -12.96
C GLU A 59 1.78 -3.70 -12.21
N ASN A 60 2.94 -3.06 -12.05
CA ASN A 60 4.11 -3.65 -11.41
C ASN A 60 4.04 -3.66 -9.87
N GLY A 61 3.05 -2.99 -9.28
CA GLY A 61 2.87 -2.92 -7.84
C GLY A 61 3.83 -1.97 -7.12
N LEU A 62 3.65 -1.87 -5.80
CA LEU A 62 4.41 -0.97 -4.92
C LEU A 62 5.68 -1.66 -4.41
N SER A 63 6.83 -1.00 -4.59
CA SER A 63 8.07 -1.41 -3.94
C SER A 63 8.12 -0.92 -2.48
N LEU A 64 8.90 -1.58 -1.62
CA LEU A 64 9.11 -1.10 -0.24
C LEU A 64 9.65 0.34 -0.20
N ARG A 65 10.50 0.71 -1.17
CA ARG A 65 11.00 2.09 -1.31
C ARG A 65 9.87 3.08 -1.59
N THR A 66 8.99 2.75 -2.53
CA THR A 66 7.81 3.55 -2.87
C THR A 66 6.89 3.72 -1.67
N ILE A 67 6.68 2.64 -0.90
CA ILE A 67 5.87 2.68 0.32
C ILE A 67 6.48 3.65 1.34
N ALA A 68 7.79 3.58 1.59
CA ALA A 68 8.47 4.51 2.50
C ALA A 68 8.38 5.98 2.02
N GLU A 69 8.48 6.22 0.71
CA GLU A 69 8.28 7.57 0.14
C GLU A 69 6.85 8.08 0.37
N LEU A 70 5.85 7.21 0.26
CA LEU A 70 4.44 7.52 0.58
C LEU A 70 4.24 7.77 2.07
N GLU A 71 4.85 6.98 2.97
CA GLU A 71 4.78 7.18 4.42
C GLU A 71 5.29 8.57 4.83
N VAL A 72 6.39 9.02 4.23
CA VAL A 72 6.92 10.39 4.44
C VAL A 72 5.96 11.44 3.89
N ALA A 73 5.41 11.24 2.68
CA ALA A 73 4.51 12.20 2.05
C ALA A 73 3.15 12.35 2.78
N LEU A 74 2.64 11.24 3.31
CA LEU A 74 1.38 11.16 4.07
C LEU A 74 1.58 11.44 5.56
N GLY A 75 2.82 11.40 6.04
CA GLY A 75 3.17 11.57 7.45
C GLY A 75 2.59 10.48 8.34
N GLY A 76 2.55 9.23 7.87
CA GLY A 76 1.93 8.11 8.57
C GLY A 76 2.48 6.77 8.12
N GLU A 77 2.47 5.79 9.02
CA GLU A 77 2.94 4.43 8.73
C GLU A 77 1.88 3.65 7.91
N ILE A 78 2.33 3.04 6.82
CA ILE A 78 1.56 2.15 5.94
C ILE A 78 1.82 0.69 6.32
N ILE A 79 3.09 0.32 6.57
CA ILE A 79 3.47 -1.03 7.01
C ILE A 79 4.08 -0.97 8.40
N SER A 80 3.43 -1.60 9.37
CA SER A 80 3.95 -1.74 10.73
C SER A 80 4.40 -3.16 11.03
N ILE A 81 5.57 -3.31 11.66
CA ILE A 81 6.09 -4.60 12.12
C ILE A 81 5.95 -4.69 13.64
N PRO A 82 5.19 -5.66 14.17
CA PRO A 82 5.08 -5.85 15.61
C PRO A 82 6.46 -6.00 16.27
N GLY A 83 6.78 -5.10 17.21
CA GLY A 83 8.06 -5.08 17.93
C GLY A 83 9.24 -4.40 17.21
N GLY A 84 9.05 -3.88 15.99
CA GLY A 84 10.09 -3.23 15.19
C GLY A 84 10.19 -1.71 15.34
N GLY A 85 9.25 -1.07 16.05
CA GLY A 85 9.19 0.39 16.23
C GLY A 85 10.09 0.90 17.37
N LYS A 86 11.40 0.84 17.20
CA LYS A 86 12.33 1.71 17.95
C LYS A 86 13.32 2.26 16.95
N ASN A 87 13.18 3.54 16.63
CA ASN A 87 14.24 4.51 16.26
C ASN A 87 13.67 5.56 15.30
N MET A 88 13.06 6.59 15.87
CA MET A 88 13.12 7.99 15.40
C MET A 88 12.56 8.85 16.54
N GLU A 89 13.23 8.79 17.70
CA GLU A 89 13.10 9.88 18.67
C GLU A 89 13.87 11.08 18.12
N ASP A 90 13.12 12.16 17.86
CA ASP A 90 13.52 13.56 17.69
C ASP A 90 15.02 13.85 17.52
N GLY A 91 15.41 14.05 16.27
CA GLY A 91 16.57 14.87 15.91
C GLY A 91 16.25 16.37 16.00
N GLY A 92 15.59 16.81 17.07
CA GLY A 92 15.38 18.22 17.39
C GLY A 92 16.63 18.81 18.04
N LYS A 93 17.42 19.54 17.26
CA LYS A 93 18.28 20.63 17.74
C LYS A 93 18.07 21.84 16.86
#